data_AF-A0A4C1V4C5-F1
#
_entry.id   AF-A0A4C1V4C5-F1
#
_cell.length_a   1.000
_cell.length_b   1.000
_cell.length_c   1.000
_cell.angle_alpha   90.00
_cell.angle_beta   90.00
_cell.angle_gamma   90.00
#
_symmetry.space_group_name_H-M   'P 1'
#
loop_
_entity.id
_entity.type
_entity.pdbx_description
1 polymer ?
#
loop_
_entity_poly.entity_id
_entity_poly.type
_entity_poly.pdbx_seq_one_letter_code
_entity_poly.pdbx_strand_id
1 'polypeptide(L)'
;MAHRTSLEALDRTLQDLRDNTNVMGGVLLMLSGEFSQTLRVIPKSTPADEIKACLKKSVTWEYVKIIKLTTNVRAQISGDEKAQEFSEKLLQVGEGTYAIYENTCQITLTNDLHNVVETPEQLINEVYPSIAENYTNSEWLRERIILATKNDIINGINNVIQEMI
;
A
#
# COMPACT_ATOMS: atom_id res chain seq x y z
N MET A 1 -5.61 4.04 6.40
CA MET A 1 -5.52 4.28 7.86
C MET A 1 -6.75 5.04 8.39
N ALA A 2 -7.22 4.72 9.61
CA ALA A 2 -8.29 5.48 10.28
C ALA A 2 -7.81 6.88 10.67
N HIS A 3 -8.72 7.87 10.72
CA HIS A 3 -8.40 9.21 11.20
C HIS A 3 -8.23 9.18 12.72
N ARG A 4 -7.27 9.93 13.29
CA ARG A 4 -7.02 9.93 14.74
C ARG A 4 -8.28 10.20 15.58
N THR A 5 -9.14 11.10 15.11
CA THR A 5 -10.38 11.46 15.78
C THR A 5 -11.33 10.27 15.93
N SER A 6 -11.28 9.28 15.03
CA SER A 6 -12.06 8.06 15.18
C SER A 6 -11.59 7.23 16.38
N LEU A 7 -10.28 7.16 16.61
CA LEU A 7 -9.70 6.47 17.76
C LEU A 7 -9.97 7.23 19.07
N GLU A 8 -9.83 8.56 19.05
CA GLU A 8 -10.15 9.43 20.20
C GLU A 8 -11.65 9.40 20.54
N ALA A 9 -12.52 9.37 19.53
CA ALA A 9 -13.96 9.25 19.74
C ALA A 9 -14.33 7.88 20.33
N LEU A 10 -13.69 6.80 19.85
CA LEU A 10 -13.87 5.46 20.39
C LEU A 10 -13.46 5.42 21.87
N ASP A 11 -12.31 5.99 22.22
CA ASP A 11 -11.81 6.08 23.59
C ASP A 11 -12.83 6.74 24.52
N ARG A 12 -13.27 7.96 24.20
CA ARG A 12 -14.29 8.67 25.00
C ARG A 12 -15.59 7.89 25.10
N THR A 13 -16.05 7.30 23.99
CA THR A 13 -17.30 6.53 23.97
C THR A 13 -17.21 5.32 24.88
N LEU A 14 -16.08 4.61 24.90
CA LEU A 14 -15.87 3.47 25.78
C LEU A 14 -15.75 3.87 27.25
N GLN A 15 -15.16 5.04 27.55
CA GLN A 15 -15.11 5.57 28.90
C GLN A 15 -16.50 5.91 29.42
N ASP A 16 -17.31 6.60 28.61
CA ASP A 16 -18.68 6.97 28.94
C ASP A 16 -19.59 5.74 29.14
N LEU A 17 -19.53 4.77 28.21
CA LEU A 17 -20.38 3.57 28.27
C LEU A 17 -20.04 2.65 29.45
N ARG A 18 -18.80 2.67 29.92
CA ARG A 18 -18.32 1.80 31.00
C ARG A 18 -18.21 2.48 32.35
N ASP A 19 -18.50 3.78 32.41
CA ASP A 19 -18.25 4.62 33.59
C ASP A 19 -16.82 4.41 34.13
N ASN A 20 -15.84 4.44 33.22
CA ASN A 20 -14.45 4.14 33.53
C ASN A 20 -13.52 5.08 32.76
N THR A 21 -12.76 5.90 33.48
CA THR A 21 -11.88 6.92 32.89
C THR A 21 -10.53 6.39 32.40
N ASN A 22 -10.26 5.09 32.54
CA ASN A 22 -9.08 4.47 31.96
C ASN A 22 -9.15 4.49 30.43
N VAL A 23 -7.97 4.47 29.77
CA VAL A 23 -7.86 4.41 28.30
C VAL A 23 -8.71 3.26 27.74
N MET A 24 -9.46 3.55 26.69
CA MET A 24 -10.47 2.70 26.04
C MET A 24 -11.53 2.17 27.01
N GLY A 25 -11.87 2.95 28.04
CA GLY A 25 -12.74 2.51 29.14
C GLY A 25 -12.20 1.29 29.88
N GLY A 26 -10.89 1.00 29.80
CA GLY A 26 -10.26 -0.23 30.31
C GLY A 26 -10.45 -1.47 29.44
N VAL A 27 -10.77 -1.32 28.15
CA VAL A 27 -10.87 -2.44 27.19
C VAL A 27 -9.53 -2.65 26.49
N LEU A 28 -9.16 -3.92 26.26
CA LEU A 28 -8.04 -4.24 25.38
C LEU A 28 -8.43 -4.02 23.92
N LEU A 29 -7.80 -3.04 23.27
CA LEU A 29 -7.96 -2.78 21.84
C LEU A 29 -6.74 -3.31 21.07
N MET A 30 -7.00 -4.15 20.07
CA MET A 30 -5.98 -4.57 19.11
C MET A 30 -6.14 -3.78 17.80
N LEU A 31 -5.11 -3.04 17.42
CA LEU A 31 -5.03 -2.36 16.14
C LEU A 31 -4.19 -3.23 15.19
N SER A 32 -4.78 -3.67 14.09
CA SER A 32 -4.08 -4.39 13.03
C SER A 32 -4.05 -3.54 11.76
N GLY A 33 -2.89 -3.42 11.14
CA GLY A 33 -2.75 -2.71 9.88
C GLY A 33 -1.30 -2.53 9.47
N GLU A 34 -1.11 -2.08 8.24
CA GLU A 34 0.19 -1.82 7.64
C GLU A 34 0.43 -0.31 7.58
N PHE A 35 1.44 0.17 8.30
CA PHE A 35 1.75 1.61 8.42
C PHE A 35 2.60 2.14 7.26
N SER A 36 3.13 1.24 6.40
CA SER A 36 3.80 1.55 5.13
C SER A 36 2.82 1.80 3.98
N GLN A 37 1.50 1.71 4.21
CA GLN A 37 0.50 2.09 3.22
C GLN A 37 0.40 3.61 3.06
N THR A 38 -0.06 4.04 1.89
CA THR A 38 -0.26 5.46 1.56
C THR A 38 -1.10 6.17 2.62
N LEU A 39 -0.72 7.42 2.91
CA LEU A 39 -1.51 8.29 3.78
C LEU A 39 -2.92 8.44 3.24
N ARG A 40 -3.87 8.71 4.14
CA ARG A 40 -5.25 8.98 3.74
C ARG A 40 -5.27 10.25 2.89
N VAL A 41 -5.95 10.18 1.75
CA VAL A 41 -6.29 11.37 0.98
C VAL A 41 -7.32 12.19 1.75
N ILE A 42 -6.96 13.41 2.13
CA ILE A 42 -7.89 14.38 2.72
C ILE A 42 -8.12 15.46 1.65
N PRO A 43 -9.34 15.63 1.12
CA PRO A 43 -9.56 16.61 0.06
C PRO A 43 -9.18 18.02 0.52
N LYS A 44 -8.38 18.71 -0.28
CA LYS A 44 -7.91 20.09 -0.03
C LYS A 44 -7.08 20.24 1.26
N SER A 45 -6.48 19.16 1.78
CA SER A 45 -5.56 19.22 2.91
C SER A 45 -4.19 19.77 2.54
N THR A 46 -3.51 20.32 3.52
CA THR A 46 -2.07 20.49 3.47
C THR A 46 -1.36 19.21 3.94
N PRO A 47 -0.07 19.02 3.62
CA PRO A 47 0.72 17.93 4.20
C PRO A 47 0.72 17.92 5.73
N ALA A 48 0.63 19.09 6.37
CA ALA A 48 0.52 19.22 7.82
C ALA A 48 -0.80 18.65 8.35
N ASP A 49 -1.91 18.86 7.64
CA ASP A 49 -3.22 18.32 8.01
C ASP A 49 -3.25 16.80 7.89
N GLU A 50 -2.62 16.24 6.85
CA GLU A 50 -2.47 14.79 6.66
C GLU A 50 -1.68 14.16 7.81
N ILE A 51 -0.55 14.77 8.17
CA ILE A 51 0.24 14.34 9.33
C ILE A 51 -0.59 14.42 10.61
N LYS A 52 -1.34 15.51 10.81
CA LYS A 52 -2.21 15.72 11.98
C LYS A 52 -3.36 14.72 12.04
N ALA A 53 -3.78 14.15 10.90
CA ALA A 53 -4.83 13.14 10.84
C ALA A 53 -4.33 11.73 11.19
N CYS A 54 -3.02 11.48 11.14
CA CYS A 54 -2.42 10.17 11.41
C CYS A 54 -2.71 9.68 12.84
N LEU A 55 -2.90 8.36 12.99
CA LEU A 55 -3.10 7.72 14.30
C LEU A 55 -1.96 8.02 15.28
N LYS A 56 -0.73 8.13 14.78
CA LYS A 56 0.46 8.51 15.56
C LYS A 56 0.38 9.90 16.21
N LYS A 57 -0.57 10.75 15.79
CA LYS A 57 -0.85 12.06 16.39
C LYS A 57 -2.01 12.04 17.39
N SER A 58 -2.63 10.88 17.62
CA SER A 58 -3.64 10.70 18.68
C SER A 58 -3.00 10.82 20.05
N VAL A 59 -3.71 11.41 21.01
CA VAL A 59 -3.31 11.42 22.43
C VAL A 59 -3.22 10.00 23.00
N THR A 60 -4.05 9.08 22.49
CA THR A 60 -4.05 7.68 22.94
C THR A 60 -2.87 6.87 22.40
N TRP A 61 -2.08 7.43 21.47
CA TRP A 61 -0.98 6.70 20.83
C TRP A 61 0.15 6.34 21.78
N GLU A 62 0.37 7.15 22.84
CA GLU A 62 1.41 6.88 23.85
C GLU A 62 1.20 5.55 24.61
N TYR A 63 -0.05 5.06 24.65
CA TYR A 63 -0.41 3.78 25.30
C TYR A 63 -0.32 2.58 24.36
N VAL A 64 -0.04 2.79 23.07
CA VAL A 64 -0.01 1.73 22.06
C VAL A 64 1.30 0.95 22.16
N LYS A 65 1.20 -0.36 22.38
CA LYS A 65 2.32 -1.29 22.23
C LYS A 65 2.41 -1.75 20.78
N ILE A 66 3.57 -1.56 20.17
CA ILE A 66 3.80 -1.95 18.77
C ILE A 66 4.34 -3.38 18.74
N ILE A 67 3.63 -4.26 18.03
CA ILE A 67 4.08 -5.62 17.71
C ILE A 67 4.26 -5.68 16.20
N LYS A 68 5.46 -6.02 15.73
CA LYS A 68 5.78 -6.16 14.31
C LYS A 68 5.72 -7.63 13.91
N LEU A 69 4.96 -7.94 12.87
CA LEU A 69 5.07 -9.21 12.17
C LEU A 69 6.16 -9.07 11.11
N THR A 70 7.21 -9.89 11.21
CA THR A 70 8.41 -9.77 10.34
C THR A 70 8.50 -10.88 9.29
N THR A 71 7.70 -11.93 9.42
CA THR A 71 7.75 -13.09 8.51
C THR A 71 6.83 -12.85 7.32
N ASN A 72 7.43 -12.69 6.13
CA ASN A 72 6.67 -12.71 4.87
C ASN A 72 6.41 -14.16 4.43
N VAL A 73 5.29 -14.70 4.89
CA VAL A 73 4.87 -16.08 4.55
C VAL A 73 4.64 -16.25 3.05
N ARG A 74 4.22 -15.20 2.32
CA ARG A 74 4.00 -15.27 0.86
C ARG A 74 5.32 -15.53 0.11
N ALA A 75 6.38 -14.81 0.47
CA ALA A 75 7.70 -15.03 -0.11
C ALA A 75 8.21 -16.44 0.21
N GLN A 76 8.05 -16.90 1.46
CA GLN A 76 8.47 -18.25 1.89
C GLN A 76 7.76 -19.37 1.15
N ILE A 77 6.44 -19.27 0.94
CA ILE A 77 5.66 -20.31 0.25
C ILE A 77 6.02 -20.38 -1.25
N SER A 78 6.40 -19.26 -1.87
CA SER A 78 6.78 -19.25 -3.29
C SER A 78 8.02 -20.10 -3.58
N GLY A 79 8.91 -20.27 -2.60
CA GLY A 79 10.19 -20.95 -2.79
C GLY A 79 11.17 -20.23 -3.73
N ASP A 80 10.82 -19.02 -4.21
CA ASP A 80 11.63 -18.23 -5.14
C ASP A 80 12.53 -17.25 -4.36
N GLU A 81 13.83 -17.47 -4.43
CA GLU A 81 14.85 -16.62 -3.82
C GLU A 81 14.75 -15.16 -4.30
N LYS A 82 14.35 -14.94 -5.56
CA LYS A 82 14.15 -13.59 -6.12
C LYS A 82 12.94 -12.89 -5.51
N ALA A 83 11.88 -13.63 -5.22
CA ALA A 83 10.69 -13.07 -4.57
C ALA A 83 11.00 -12.61 -3.14
N GLN A 84 11.89 -13.33 -2.43
CA GLN A 84 12.37 -12.91 -1.13
C GLN A 84 13.24 -11.65 -1.22
N GLU A 85 14.24 -11.62 -2.10
CA GLU A 85 15.11 -10.45 -2.31
C GLU A 85 14.29 -9.20 -2.69
N PHE A 86 13.31 -9.36 -3.59
CA PHE A 86 12.40 -8.29 -3.98
C PHE A 86 11.56 -7.78 -2.80
N SER A 87 11.02 -8.68 -1.98
CA SER A 87 10.25 -8.30 -0.79
C SER A 87 11.10 -7.53 0.22
N GLU A 88 12.37 -7.88 0.39
CA GLU A 88 13.29 -7.20 1.31
C GLU A 88 13.60 -5.78 0.82
N LYS A 89 13.82 -5.60 -0.49
CA LYS A 89 13.99 -4.26 -1.10
C LYS A 89 12.73 -3.40 -0.96
N LEU A 90 11.54 -3.97 -1.22
CA LEU A 90 10.28 -3.26 -1.00
C LEU A 90 10.11 -2.82 0.46
N LEU A 91 10.48 -3.68 1.41
CA LEU A 91 10.43 -3.35 2.84
C LEU A 91 11.36 -2.18 3.18
N GLN A 92 12.59 -2.17 2.64
CA GLN A 92 13.54 -1.07 2.83
C GLN A 92 13.00 0.27 2.28
N VAL A 93 12.32 0.24 1.12
CA VAL A 93 11.66 1.42 0.56
C VAL A 93 10.53 1.90 1.47
N GLY A 94 9.69 0.98 1.95
CA GLY A 94 8.57 1.29 2.85
C GLY A 94 9.00 1.80 4.23
N GLU A 95 10.15 1.37 4.75
CA GLU A 95 10.72 1.84 6.02
C GLU A 95 11.61 3.09 5.86
N GLY A 96 11.90 3.51 4.63
CA GLY A 96 12.79 4.64 4.34
C GLY A 96 14.26 4.37 4.65
N THR A 97 14.67 3.10 4.66
CA THR A 97 16.07 2.66 4.87
C THR A 97 16.79 2.38 3.55
N TYR A 98 16.06 2.41 2.43
CA TYR A 98 16.65 2.31 1.10
C TYR A 98 17.47 3.56 0.77
N ALA A 99 18.57 3.39 0.03
CA ALA A 99 19.48 4.48 -0.29
C ALA A 99 18.76 5.59 -1.07
N ILE A 100 18.85 6.82 -0.57
CA ILE A 100 18.31 8.03 -1.19
C ILE A 100 19.43 8.98 -1.58
N TYR A 101 19.21 9.77 -2.63
CA TYR A 101 20.01 10.96 -2.88
C TYR A 101 19.62 12.06 -1.89
N GLU A 102 20.56 12.47 -1.03
CA GLU A 102 20.30 13.46 0.03
C GLU A 102 19.74 14.79 -0.49
N ASN A 103 20.12 15.20 -1.70
CA ASN A 103 19.73 16.50 -2.28
C ASN A 103 18.29 16.50 -2.83
N THR A 104 17.76 15.34 -3.22
CA THR A 104 16.47 15.24 -3.92
C THR A 104 15.45 14.36 -3.18
N CYS A 105 15.87 13.64 -2.14
CA CYS A 105 15.10 12.61 -1.45
C CYS A 105 14.54 11.54 -2.40
N GLN A 106 15.23 11.27 -3.52
CA GLN A 106 14.83 10.28 -4.51
C GLN A 106 15.59 8.98 -4.32
N ILE A 107 14.93 7.86 -4.62
CA ILE A 107 15.55 6.54 -4.74
C ILE A 107 15.94 6.26 -6.18
N THR A 108 17.01 5.49 -6.39
CA THR A 108 17.32 4.90 -7.70
C THR A 108 16.71 3.53 -7.77
N LEU A 109 15.80 3.30 -8.71
CA LEU A 109 15.37 1.95 -9.04
C LEU A 109 16.47 1.30 -9.87
N THR A 110 17.04 0.22 -9.33
CA THR A 110 18.02 -0.60 -10.04
C THR A 110 17.31 -1.45 -11.11
N ASN A 111 18.04 -1.92 -12.12
CA ASN A 111 17.46 -2.62 -13.28
C ASN A 111 16.79 -3.96 -12.91
N ASP A 112 17.05 -4.50 -11.73
CA ASP A 112 16.39 -5.67 -11.15
C ASP A 112 15.00 -5.36 -10.57
N LEU A 113 14.64 -4.07 -10.41
CA LEU A 113 13.37 -3.63 -9.84
C LEU A 113 12.38 -3.10 -10.87
N HIS A 114 12.82 -2.82 -12.10
CA HIS A 114 11.96 -2.22 -13.12
C HIS A 114 12.39 -2.57 -14.54
N ASN A 115 11.41 -2.61 -15.44
CA ASN A 115 11.62 -2.58 -16.88
C ASN A 115 11.04 -1.29 -17.42
N VAL A 116 11.79 -0.60 -18.28
CA VAL A 116 11.30 0.60 -18.95
C VAL A 116 10.66 0.19 -20.27
N VAL A 117 9.43 0.65 -20.48
CA VAL A 117 8.70 0.54 -21.73
C VAL A 117 8.42 1.93 -22.27
N GLU A 118 8.50 2.11 -23.58
CA GLU A 118 8.36 3.43 -24.22
C GLU A 118 6.90 3.78 -24.51
N THR A 119 6.05 2.76 -24.73
CA THR A 119 4.64 2.97 -25.10
C THR A 119 3.67 2.08 -24.32
N PRO A 120 2.40 2.49 -24.16
CA PRO A 120 1.35 1.65 -23.58
C PRO A 120 1.15 0.32 -24.33
N GLU A 121 1.31 0.30 -25.64
CA GLU A 121 1.15 -0.91 -26.46
C GLU A 121 2.26 -1.93 -26.16
N GLN A 122 3.50 -1.47 -25.95
CA GLN A 122 4.59 -2.32 -25.50
C GLN A 122 4.26 -2.93 -24.13
N LEU A 123 3.77 -2.12 -23.18
CA LEU A 123 3.35 -2.61 -21.87
C LEU A 123 2.23 -3.68 -21.98
N ILE A 124 1.23 -3.42 -22.82
CA ILE A 124 0.13 -4.37 -23.06
C ILE A 124 0.66 -5.67 -23.63
N ASN A 125 1.56 -5.63 -24.61
CA ASN A 125 2.13 -6.84 -25.22
C ASN A 125 3.02 -7.64 -24.25
N GLU A 126 3.77 -6.95 -23.39
CA GLU A 126 4.58 -7.60 -22.35
C GLU A 126 3.71 -8.31 -21.29
N VAL A 127 2.62 -7.68 -20.86
CA VAL A 127 1.74 -8.25 -19.81
C VAL A 127 0.72 -9.24 -20.38
N TYR A 128 0.15 -8.94 -21.55
CA TYR A 128 -0.91 -9.68 -22.24
C TYR A 128 -0.49 -10.07 -23.67
N PRO A 129 0.50 -10.96 -23.84
CA PRO A 129 0.92 -11.40 -25.17
C PRO A 129 -0.21 -12.13 -25.89
N SER A 130 -0.46 -11.76 -27.16
CA SER A 130 -1.52 -12.35 -27.99
C SER A 130 -2.91 -12.33 -27.33
N ILE A 131 -3.30 -11.19 -26.75
CA ILE A 131 -4.58 -11.04 -26.05
C ILE A 131 -5.80 -11.38 -26.93
N ALA A 132 -5.75 -11.06 -28.22
CA ALA A 132 -6.80 -11.38 -29.20
C ALA A 132 -7.13 -12.88 -29.29
N GLU A 133 -6.15 -13.75 -29.01
CA GLU A 133 -6.31 -15.20 -29.03
C GLU A 133 -6.67 -15.77 -27.65
N ASN A 134 -6.27 -15.09 -26.58
CA ASN A 134 -6.33 -15.60 -25.20
C ASN A 134 -7.43 -14.96 -24.34
N TYR A 135 -8.18 -13.98 -24.83
CA TYR A 135 -9.17 -13.23 -24.03
C TYR A 135 -10.29 -14.09 -23.42
N THR A 136 -10.55 -15.28 -23.97
CA THR A 136 -11.52 -16.24 -23.39
C THR A 136 -10.91 -17.20 -22.37
N ASN A 137 -9.58 -17.24 -22.24
CA ASN A 137 -8.86 -18.14 -21.34
C ASN A 137 -8.77 -17.55 -19.93
N SER A 138 -9.67 -17.99 -19.04
CA SER A 138 -9.71 -17.48 -17.66
C SER A 138 -8.46 -17.81 -16.84
N GLU A 139 -7.79 -18.93 -17.07
CA GLU A 139 -6.58 -19.28 -16.29
C GLU A 139 -5.42 -18.37 -16.70
N TRP A 140 -5.28 -18.12 -18.01
CA TRP A 140 -4.29 -17.20 -18.53
C TRP A 140 -4.48 -15.75 -18.04
N LEU A 141 -5.74 -15.27 -17.97
CA LEU A 141 -6.03 -13.91 -17.52
C LEU A 141 -5.75 -13.68 -16.03
N ARG A 142 -5.90 -14.70 -15.17
CA ARG A 142 -5.83 -14.54 -13.71
C ARG A 142 -4.44 -14.25 -13.16
N GLU A 143 -3.39 -14.55 -13.92
CA GLU A 143 -2.01 -14.37 -13.48
C GLU A 143 -1.45 -12.99 -13.84
N ARG A 144 -2.25 -12.11 -14.46
CA ARG A 144 -1.79 -10.87 -15.08
C ARG A 144 -2.64 -9.68 -14.65
N ILE A 145 -2.01 -8.53 -14.46
CA ILE A 145 -2.70 -7.28 -14.15
C ILE A 145 -1.83 -6.08 -14.54
N ILE A 146 -2.45 -5.04 -15.07
CA ILE A 146 -1.83 -3.72 -15.24
C ILE A 146 -2.42 -2.80 -14.18
N LEU A 147 -1.56 -2.14 -13.41
CA LEU A 147 -1.95 -1.15 -12.40
C LEU A 147 -1.44 0.22 -12.83
N ALA A 148 -2.28 1.25 -12.70
CA ALA A 148 -1.91 2.63 -12.95
C ALA A 148 -2.23 3.49 -11.72
N THR A 149 -1.51 4.62 -11.59
CA THR A 149 -1.71 5.56 -10.47
C THR A 149 -3.02 6.32 -10.54
N LYS A 150 -3.62 6.42 -11.74
CA LYS A 150 -4.86 7.15 -11.97
C LYS A 150 -5.83 6.38 -12.86
N ASN A 151 -7.11 6.63 -12.66
CA ASN A 151 -8.19 5.98 -13.38
C ASN A 151 -8.25 6.39 -14.86
N ASP A 152 -7.90 7.64 -15.20
CA ASP A 152 -7.84 8.10 -16.59
C ASP A 152 -6.82 7.31 -17.42
N ILE A 153 -5.63 7.08 -16.86
CA ILE A 153 -4.55 6.30 -17.50
C ILE A 153 -5.00 4.85 -17.73
N ILE A 154 -5.52 4.17 -16.70
CA ILE A 154 -5.94 2.77 -16.84
C ILE A 154 -7.17 2.63 -17.76
N ASN A 155 -8.08 3.61 -17.77
CA ASN A 155 -9.20 3.61 -18.71
C ASN A 155 -8.71 3.72 -20.16
N GLY A 156 -7.68 4.54 -20.42
CA GLY A 156 -7.04 4.61 -21.73
C GLY A 156 -6.47 3.26 -22.17
N ILE A 157 -5.72 2.59 -21.28
CA ILE A 157 -5.16 1.24 -21.53
C ILE A 157 -6.28 0.22 -21.78
N ASN A 158 -7.33 0.24 -20.97
CA ASN A 158 -8.46 -0.67 -21.12
C ASN A 158 -9.17 -0.49 -22.47
N ASN A 159 -9.32 0.73 -22.96
CA ASN A 159 -9.91 0.99 -24.28
C ASN A 159 -9.05 0.40 -25.40
N VAL A 160 -7.72 0.57 -25.33
CA VAL A 160 -6.79 -0.02 -26.31
C VAL A 160 -6.91 -1.55 -26.30
N ILE A 161 -6.93 -2.17 -25.12
CA ILE A 161 -7.12 -3.62 -24.99
C ILE A 161 -8.46 -4.07 -25.59
N GLN A 162 -9.54 -3.31 -25.35
CA GLN A 162 -10.86 -3.61 -25.90
C GLN A 162 -10.91 -3.53 -27.42
N GLU A 163 -10.11 -2.66 -28.05
CA GLU A 163 -10.00 -2.58 -29.52
C GLU A 163 -9.19 -3.74 -30.11
N MET A 164 -8.40 -4.44 -29.30
CA MET A 164 -7.57 -5.58 -29.71
C MET A 164 -8.29 -6.94 -29.62
N ILE A 165 -9.49 -7.00 -29.02
CA ILE A 165 -10.29 -8.22 -28.82
C ILE A 165 -11.63 -8.14 -29.57
#